data_AF-A0A6A8LS34-F1
#
_entry.id   AF-A0A6A8LS34-F1
#
_cell.length_a   1.000
_cell.length_b   1.000
_cell.length_c   1.000
_cell.angle_alpha   90.00
_cell.angle_beta   90.00
_cell.angle_gamma   90.00
#
_symmetry.space_group_name_H-M   'P 1'
#
loop_
_entity.id
_entity.type
_entity.pdbx_description
1 polymer ?
#
loop_
_entity_poly.entity_id
_entity_poly.type
_entity_poly.pdbx_seq_one_letter_code
_entity_poly.pdbx_strand_id
1 'polypeptide(L)'
;MVMYTVDVYSGSEDYIIRDPHAQGVIVKATQGTGYINPKCNHQWDLAGQLGKKRGLYHYAGGGNPVAEAQYFINNIKNYVGQGMLVIDWEGYQNSAWGNSNWVRQFVDEVHRLTGVWCVIYVQESALWQVANCAKDCAVWVAKYASMNWNS
;
A
#
# COMPACT_ATOMS: atom_id res chain seq x y z
N MET A 1 4.28 22.06 2.94
CA MET A 1 4.34 21.40 4.27
C MET A 1 4.54 19.91 4.02
N VAL A 2 5.46 19.25 4.74
CA VAL A 2 5.73 17.81 4.63
C VAL A 2 4.98 17.10 5.77
N MET A 3 4.44 15.91 5.52
CA MET A 3 3.92 15.02 6.56
C MET A 3 4.88 13.85 6.78
N TYR A 4 5.13 13.52 8.04
CA TYR A 4 5.83 12.30 8.42
C TYR A 4 4.83 11.16 8.57
N THR A 5 5.07 10.06 7.90
CA THR A 5 4.20 8.89 7.91
C THR A 5 5.02 7.63 8.12
N VAL A 6 4.46 6.67 8.84
CA VAL A 6 4.99 5.32 8.96
C VAL A 6 4.08 4.35 8.21
N ASP A 7 4.62 3.22 7.77
CA ASP A 7 3.83 2.08 7.35
C ASP A 7 4.05 0.88 8.29
N VAL A 8 3.05 0.01 8.36
CA VAL A 8 3.05 -1.12 9.30
C VAL A 8 2.45 -2.37 8.68
N TYR A 9 2.90 -3.53 9.13
CA TYR A 9 2.37 -4.85 8.79
C TYR A 9 2.15 -5.67 10.07
N SER A 10 1.73 -6.93 9.94
CA SER A 10 1.44 -7.82 11.07
C SER A 10 2.58 -7.99 12.09
N GLY A 11 3.84 -7.85 11.64
CA GLY A 11 5.03 -7.90 12.50
C GLY A 11 5.39 -6.57 13.16
N SER A 12 4.75 -5.46 12.79
CA SER A 12 5.02 -4.16 13.40
C SER A 12 4.42 -4.07 14.81
N GLU A 13 5.19 -3.47 15.71
CA GLU A 13 4.78 -3.17 17.07
C GLU A 13 3.98 -1.86 17.16
N ASP A 14 3.08 -1.78 18.14
CA ASP A 14 2.19 -0.62 18.32
C ASP A 14 2.94 0.69 18.58
N TYR A 15 4.19 0.65 19.09
CA TYR A 15 4.96 1.87 19.34
C TYR A 15 5.26 2.65 18.06
N ILE A 16 5.35 1.97 16.90
CA ILE A 16 5.56 2.61 15.59
C ILE A 16 4.34 3.47 15.24
N ILE A 17 3.14 2.96 15.49
CA ILE A 17 1.88 3.69 15.29
C ILE A 17 1.76 4.83 16.29
N ARG A 18 2.24 4.64 17.53
CA ARG A 18 2.18 5.63 18.62
C ARG A 18 3.26 6.71 18.55
N ASP A 19 4.18 6.66 17.59
CA ASP A 19 5.21 7.69 17.42
C ASP A 19 4.55 9.10 17.36
N PRO A 20 4.85 10.01 18.31
CA PRO A 20 4.25 11.34 18.33
C PRO A 20 4.63 12.21 17.13
N HIS A 21 5.70 11.87 16.40
CA HIS A 21 6.14 12.59 15.21
C HIS A 21 5.40 12.15 13.94
N ALA A 22 4.87 10.92 13.90
CA ALA A 22 4.13 10.41 12.75
C ALA A 22 2.71 11.01 12.68
N GLN A 23 2.39 11.68 11.58
CA GLN A 23 1.10 12.30 11.29
C GLN A 23 0.15 11.38 10.51
N GLY A 24 0.67 10.27 9.96
CA GLY A 24 -0.12 9.27 9.25
C GLY A 24 0.46 7.86 9.34
N VAL A 25 -0.39 6.87 9.07
CA VAL A 25 -0.06 5.45 9.11
C VAL A 25 -0.64 4.74 7.88
N ILE A 26 0.18 3.98 7.15
CA ILE A 26 -0.26 3.15 6.03
C ILE A 26 -0.18 1.67 6.45
N VAL A 27 -1.31 0.98 6.48
CA VAL A 27 -1.43 -0.36 7.09
C VAL A 27 -1.50 -1.43 5.99
N LYS A 28 -0.71 -2.51 6.10
CA LYS A 28 -0.86 -3.69 5.23
C LYS A 28 -2.25 -4.27 5.43
N ALA A 29 -3.02 -4.43 4.36
CA ALA A 29 -4.32 -5.08 4.41
C ALA A 29 -4.25 -6.51 3.92
N THR A 30 -3.70 -6.72 2.71
CA THR A 30 -3.73 -8.00 2.01
C THR A 30 -2.45 -8.24 1.20
N GLN A 31 -2.20 -9.49 0.82
CA GLN A 31 -1.15 -9.88 -0.12
C GLN A 31 -1.65 -11.02 -1.02
N GLY A 32 -1.48 -10.86 -2.34
CA GLY A 32 -2.04 -11.81 -3.28
C GLY A 32 -3.55 -12.00 -3.09
N THR A 33 -4.05 -13.21 -3.31
CA THR A 33 -5.45 -13.58 -3.03
C THR A 33 -5.60 -14.48 -1.81
N GLY A 34 -4.55 -14.64 -1.01
CA GLY A 34 -4.47 -15.66 0.05
C GLY A 34 -4.16 -15.13 1.45
N TYR A 35 -3.65 -13.91 1.58
CA TYR A 35 -3.23 -13.37 2.87
C TYR A 35 -4.01 -12.11 3.25
N ILE A 36 -4.48 -12.09 4.50
CA ILE A 36 -5.04 -10.92 5.18
C ILE A 36 -4.14 -10.63 6.38
N ASN A 37 -3.78 -9.36 6.61
CA ASN A 37 -3.08 -8.96 7.82
C ASN A 37 -4.03 -9.12 9.03
N PRO A 38 -3.76 -10.04 9.98
CA PRO A 38 -4.64 -10.28 11.13
C PRO A 38 -4.71 -9.07 12.09
N LYS A 39 -3.74 -8.15 12.02
CA LYS A 39 -3.71 -6.92 12.82
C LYS A 39 -4.31 -5.71 12.11
N CYS A 40 -4.78 -5.83 10.86
CA CYS A 40 -5.21 -4.69 10.05
C CYS A 40 -6.23 -3.79 10.77
N ASN A 41 -7.30 -4.36 11.33
CA ASN A 41 -8.34 -3.61 12.02
C ASN A 41 -7.80 -2.90 13.27
N HIS A 42 -7.02 -3.63 14.09
CA HIS A 42 -6.37 -3.05 15.28
C HIS A 42 -5.46 -1.88 14.92
N GLN A 43 -4.60 -2.05 13.92
CA GLN A 43 -3.66 -1.01 13.48
C GLN A 43 -4.39 0.21 12.89
N TRP A 44 -5.46 -0.02 12.12
CA TRP A 44 -6.31 1.03 11.56
C TRP A 44 -7.05 1.84 12.65
N ASP A 45 -7.62 1.14 13.63
CA ASP A 45 -8.37 1.75 14.72
C ASP A 45 -7.45 2.52 15.66
N LEU A 46 -6.29 1.95 16.02
CA LEU A 46 -5.28 2.62 16.84
C LEU A 46 -4.80 3.92 16.19
N ALA A 47 -4.49 3.89 14.88
CA ALA A 47 -4.12 5.10 14.15
C ALA A 47 -5.26 6.16 14.17
N GLY A 48 -6.51 5.72 14.01
CA GLY A 48 -7.69 6.58 14.08
C GLY A 48 -7.91 7.22 15.45
N GLN A 49 -7.77 6.46 16.53
CA GLN A 49 -7.87 6.94 17.92
C GLN A 49 -6.82 8.00 18.24
N LEU A 50 -5.64 7.90 17.63
CA LEU A 50 -4.56 8.88 17.76
C LEU A 50 -4.71 10.09 16.82
N GLY A 51 -5.80 10.18 16.06
CA GLY A 51 -6.07 11.29 15.13
C GLY A 51 -5.17 11.30 13.90
N LYS A 52 -4.50 10.20 13.58
CA LYS A 52 -3.56 10.11 12.45
C LYS A 52 -4.30 9.96 11.13
N LYS A 53 -3.71 10.46 10.04
CA LYS A 53 -4.15 10.12 8.68
C LYS A 53 -3.89 8.65 8.41
N ARG A 54 -4.70 8.02 7.56
CA ARG A 54 -4.64 6.57 7.35
C ARG A 54 -4.59 6.21 5.87
N GLY A 55 -3.91 5.11 5.57
CA GLY A 55 -3.91 4.43 4.28
C GLY A 55 -3.89 2.92 4.48
N LEU A 56 -4.26 2.18 3.44
CA LEU A 56 -4.22 0.74 3.40
C LEU A 56 -3.47 0.32 2.15
N TYR A 57 -2.57 -0.67 2.27
CA TYR A 57 -1.83 -1.18 1.13
C TYR A 57 -2.08 -2.66 0.87
N HIS A 58 -2.06 -3.00 -0.41
CA HIS A 58 -2.01 -4.35 -0.93
C HIS A 58 -0.59 -4.67 -1.38
N TYR A 59 -0.02 -5.79 -0.95
CA TYR A 59 1.27 -6.28 -1.45
C TYR A 59 1.03 -7.21 -2.64
N ALA A 60 1.57 -6.87 -3.81
CA ALA A 60 1.41 -7.67 -5.02
C ALA A 60 1.95 -9.10 -4.84
N GLY A 61 1.09 -10.10 -4.96
CA GLY A 61 1.51 -11.52 -4.97
C GLY A 61 1.97 -11.98 -6.35
N GLY A 62 1.57 -11.25 -7.39
CA GLY A 62 1.95 -11.51 -8.78
C GLY A 62 1.09 -12.57 -9.47
N GLY A 63 -0.09 -12.88 -8.92
CA GLY A 63 -1.13 -13.66 -9.56
C GLY A 63 -1.90 -12.83 -10.59
N ASN A 64 -3.22 -12.97 -10.63
CA ASN A 64 -4.05 -12.15 -11.52
C ASN A 64 -4.29 -10.76 -10.91
N PRO A 65 -3.95 -9.66 -11.60
CA PRO A 65 -4.01 -8.30 -11.03
C PRO A 65 -5.44 -7.85 -10.71
N VAL A 66 -6.43 -8.24 -11.53
CA VAL A 66 -7.85 -7.92 -11.30
C VAL A 66 -8.37 -8.68 -10.08
N ALA A 67 -8.01 -9.96 -9.94
CA ALA A 67 -8.40 -10.76 -8.78
C ALA A 67 -7.77 -10.24 -7.47
N GLU A 68 -6.51 -9.81 -7.51
CA GLU A 68 -5.83 -9.20 -6.36
C GLU A 68 -6.44 -7.84 -5.98
N ALA A 69 -6.79 -7.00 -6.95
CA ALA A 69 -7.50 -5.75 -6.71
C ALA A 69 -8.87 -5.98 -6.07
N GLN A 70 -9.66 -6.93 -6.58
CA GLN A 70 -10.94 -7.32 -6.00
C GLN A 70 -10.76 -7.88 -4.58
N TYR A 71 -9.75 -8.73 -4.37
CA TYR A 71 -9.43 -9.28 -3.05
C TYR A 71 -9.09 -8.18 -2.05
N PHE A 72 -8.26 -7.21 -2.44
CA PHE A 72 -7.94 -6.05 -1.63
C PHE A 72 -9.23 -5.29 -1.25
N ILE A 73 -9.98 -4.80 -2.24
CA ILE A 73 -11.16 -3.97 -2.00
C ILE A 73 -12.24 -4.70 -1.19
N ASN A 74 -12.50 -5.99 -1.48
CA ASN A 74 -13.51 -6.76 -0.74
C ASN A 74 -13.18 -6.89 0.76
N ASN A 75 -11.89 -6.99 1.10
CA ASN A 75 -11.44 -7.11 2.49
C ASN A 75 -11.38 -5.77 3.23
N ILE A 76 -11.30 -4.65 2.50
CA ILE A 76 -11.23 -3.29 3.11
C ILE A 76 -12.44 -2.42 2.82
N LYS A 77 -13.53 -2.96 2.26
CA LYS A 77 -14.68 -2.18 1.78
C LYS A 77 -15.24 -1.16 2.78
N ASN A 78 -15.17 -1.47 4.08
CA ASN A 78 -15.65 -0.59 5.15
C ASN A 78 -14.75 0.64 5.37
N TYR A 79 -13.53 0.63 4.83
CA TYR A 79 -12.52 1.68 4.97
C TYR A 79 -12.31 2.50 3.69
N VAL A 80 -12.86 2.05 2.56
CA VAL A 80 -12.80 2.79 1.29
C VAL A 80 -13.43 4.18 1.49
N GLY A 81 -12.74 5.21 1.00
CA GLY A 81 -13.13 6.62 1.18
C GLY A 81 -12.69 7.25 2.51
N GLN A 82 -12.10 6.49 3.44
CA GLN A 82 -11.60 6.99 4.72
C GLN A 82 -10.07 7.12 4.79
N GLY A 83 -9.36 6.64 3.77
CA GLY A 83 -7.91 6.66 3.69
C GLY A 83 -7.41 6.39 2.28
N MET A 84 -6.09 6.49 2.10
CA MET A 84 -5.44 6.20 0.81
C MET A 84 -5.46 4.71 0.49
N LEU A 85 -5.60 4.39 -0.79
CA LEU A 85 -5.44 3.03 -1.31
C LEU A 85 -4.07 2.93 -1.98
N VAL A 86 -3.29 1.92 -1.61
CA VAL A 86 -1.91 1.75 -2.08
C VAL A 86 -1.71 0.37 -2.67
N ILE A 87 -1.01 0.29 -3.80
CA ILE A 87 -0.42 -0.95 -4.30
C ILE A 87 1.08 -0.91 -4.03
N ASP A 88 1.55 -1.90 -3.29
CA ASP A 88 2.96 -2.14 -3.02
C ASP A 88 3.52 -3.06 -4.11
N TRP A 89 4.33 -2.46 -4.99
CA TRP A 89 4.97 -3.08 -6.13
C TRP A 89 6.47 -3.21 -5.89
N GLU A 90 6.87 -4.39 -5.41
CA GLU A 90 8.28 -4.77 -5.24
C GLU A 90 8.50 -6.26 -5.58
N GLY A 91 9.78 -6.68 -5.64
CA GLY A 91 10.15 -7.98 -6.23
C GLY A 91 10.07 -9.20 -5.31
N TYR A 92 10.07 -9.02 -3.99
CA TYR A 92 10.05 -10.15 -3.06
C TYR A 92 8.66 -10.81 -3.07
N GLN A 93 8.56 -12.13 -3.12
CA GLN A 93 7.28 -12.86 -3.13
C GLN A 93 6.23 -12.40 -4.17
N ASN A 94 6.67 -11.75 -5.25
CA ASN A 94 5.82 -11.22 -6.30
C ASN A 94 6.24 -11.83 -7.64
N SER A 95 5.47 -12.82 -8.13
CA SER A 95 5.80 -13.50 -9.39
C SER A 95 5.61 -12.63 -10.64
N ALA A 96 4.94 -11.49 -10.54
CA ALA A 96 4.71 -10.60 -11.67
C ALA A 96 5.78 -9.49 -11.78
N TRP A 97 6.73 -9.40 -10.85
CA TRP A 97 7.75 -8.37 -10.85
C TRP A 97 8.43 -8.19 -12.22
N GLY A 98 8.57 -6.94 -12.68
CA GLY A 98 9.03 -6.62 -14.04
C GLY A 98 7.91 -6.45 -15.07
N ASN A 99 6.66 -6.82 -14.75
CA ASN A 99 5.51 -6.64 -15.64
C ASN A 99 4.76 -5.32 -15.35
N SER A 100 5.12 -4.24 -16.06
CA SER A 100 4.46 -2.93 -15.97
C SER A 100 2.95 -2.95 -16.23
N ASN A 101 2.45 -3.88 -17.05
CA ASN A 101 1.02 -3.97 -17.33
C ASN A 101 0.23 -4.59 -16.18
N TRP A 102 0.89 -5.34 -15.29
CA TRP A 102 0.24 -5.91 -14.10
C TRP A 102 -0.27 -4.80 -13.19
N VAL A 103 0.58 -3.82 -12.87
CA VAL A 103 0.22 -2.69 -11.99
C VAL A 103 -0.91 -1.86 -12.61
N ARG A 104 -0.82 -1.59 -13.92
CA ARG A 104 -1.88 -0.87 -14.67
C ARG A 104 -3.25 -1.54 -14.50
N GLN A 105 -3.32 -2.86 -14.73
CA GLN A 105 -4.57 -3.61 -14.58
C GLN A 105 -5.10 -3.60 -13.15
N PHE A 106 -4.21 -3.70 -12.16
CA PHE A 106 -4.59 -3.63 -10.76
C PHE A 106 -5.22 -2.27 -10.41
N VAL A 107 -4.55 -1.17 -10.76
CA VAL A 107 -5.04 0.18 -10.42
C VAL A 107 -6.30 0.56 -11.20
N ASP A 108 -6.46 0.06 -12.44
CA ASP A 108 -7.70 0.21 -13.21
C ASP A 108 -8.87 -0.47 -12.53
N GLU A 109 -8.67 -1.69 -12.02
CA GLU A 109 -9.73 -2.41 -11.32
C GLU A 109 -10.07 -1.75 -9.98
N VAL A 110 -9.08 -1.27 -9.21
CA VAL A 110 -9.37 -0.50 -7.99
C VAL A 110 -10.15 0.77 -8.33
N HIS A 111 -9.77 1.50 -9.37
CA HIS A 111 -10.51 2.69 -9.79
C HIS A 111 -11.92 2.36 -10.26
N ARG A 112 -12.11 1.28 -11.02
CA ARG A 112 -13.44 0.83 -11.42
C ARG A 112 -14.34 0.49 -10.23
N LEU A 113 -13.78 -0.10 -9.18
CA LEU A 113 -14.51 -0.52 -7.98
C LEU A 113 -14.81 0.65 -7.01
N THR A 114 -13.98 1.69 -6.99
CA THR A 114 -13.99 2.70 -5.92
C THR A 114 -14.10 4.14 -6.40
N GLY A 115 -13.83 4.42 -7.68
CA GLY A 115 -13.65 5.77 -8.22
C GLY A 115 -12.33 6.44 -7.83
N VAL A 116 -11.44 5.76 -7.10
CA VAL A 116 -10.19 6.31 -6.58
C VAL A 116 -8.99 5.66 -7.28
N TRP A 117 -8.03 6.48 -7.71
CA TRP A 117 -6.74 6.00 -8.20
C TRP A 117 -5.81 5.64 -7.04
N CYS A 118 -5.22 4.45 -7.08
CA CYS A 118 -4.23 4.03 -6.09
C CYS A 118 -2.99 4.92 -6.12
N VAL A 119 -2.34 5.05 -4.97
CA VAL A 119 -0.92 5.40 -4.92
C VAL A 119 -0.10 4.14 -5.14
N ILE A 120 0.98 4.24 -5.89
CA ILE A 120 1.86 3.12 -6.19
C ILE A 120 3.13 3.28 -5.34
N TYR A 121 3.38 2.33 -4.44
CA TYR A 121 4.68 2.21 -3.80
C TYR A 121 5.63 1.44 -4.72
N VAL A 122 6.85 1.97 -4.90
CA VAL A 122 7.92 1.33 -5.65
C VAL A 122 9.29 1.90 -5.26
N GLN A 123 10.32 1.07 -5.28
CA GLN A 123 11.71 1.52 -5.11
C GLN A 123 12.18 2.42 -6.28
N GLU A 124 13.04 3.40 -5.98
CA GLU A 124 13.54 4.38 -6.97
C GLU A 124 14.10 3.72 -8.23
N SER A 125 14.88 2.64 -8.07
CA SER A 125 15.52 1.93 -9.19
C SER A 125 14.55 1.22 -10.14
N ALA A 126 13.29 1.07 -9.74
CA ALA A 126 12.23 0.43 -10.54
C ALA A 126 11.09 1.39 -10.92
N LEU A 127 11.24 2.71 -10.71
CA LEU A 127 10.23 3.72 -11.07
C LEU A 127 9.72 3.60 -12.51
N TRP A 128 10.60 3.23 -13.44
CA TRP A 128 10.25 3.03 -14.84
C TRP A 128 9.16 1.96 -15.05
N GLN A 129 9.03 0.98 -14.15
CA GLN A 129 8.04 -0.09 -14.27
C GLN A 129 6.60 0.43 -14.13
N VAL A 130 6.39 1.60 -13.53
CA VAL A 130 5.04 2.14 -13.25
C VAL A 130 4.75 3.42 -14.04
N ALA A 131 5.61 3.75 -15.00
CA ALA A 131 5.50 4.96 -15.82
C ALA A 131 4.19 5.02 -16.63
N ASN A 132 3.63 3.87 -17.02
CA ASN A 132 2.34 3.77 -17.70
C ASN A 132 1.12 4.16 -16.82
N CYS A 133 1.32 4.35 -15.51
CA CYS A 133 0.29 4.76 -14.55
C CYS A 133 0.37 6.25 -14.17
N ALA A 134 1.41 6.96 -14.61
CA ALA A 134 1.77 8.29 -14.09
C ALA A 134 0.74 9.41 -14.35
N LYS A 135 -0.19 9.22 -15.30
CA LYS A 135 -1.26 10.19 -15.55
C LYS A 135 -2.37 10.15 -14.50
N ASP A 136 -2.52 9.01 -13.84
CA ASP A 136 -3.67 8.72 -12.98
C ASP A 136 -3.27 8.52 -11.52
N CYS A 137 -2.13 7.86 -11.29
CA CYS A 137 -1.67 7.41 -9.99
C CYS A 137 -0.50 8.25 -9.47
N ALA A 138 -0.57 8.65 -8.19
CA ALA A 138 0.60 9.17 -7.49
C ALA A 138 1.58 8.05 -7.13
N VAL A 139 2.84 8.40 -6.83
CA VAL A 139 3.88 7.42 -6.48
C VAL A 139 4.44 7.71 -5.10
N TRP A 140 4.56 6.68 -4.28
CA TRP A 140 5.33 6.67 -3.03
C TRP A 140 6.66 5.96 -3.31
N VAL A 141 7.73 6.73 -3.44
CA VAL A 141 9.05 6.18 -3.83
C VAL A 141 9.85 5.77 -2.60
N ALA A 142 10.29 4.51 -2.55
CA ALA A 142 11.29 4.07 -1.58
C ALA A 142 12.70 4.39 -2.05
N LYS A 143 13.40 5.21 -1.26
CA LYS A 143 14.81 5.55 -1.45
C LYS A 143 15.49 5.74 -0.10
N TYR A 144 16.43 4.86 0.22
CA TYR A 144 17.19 4.92 1.46
C TYR A 144 18.65 5.24 1.17
N ALA A 145 19.35 5.83 2.15
CA ALA A 145 20.77 6.16 2.00
C ALA A 145 21.67 4.92 1.83
N SER A 146 21.22 3.76 2.34
CA SER A 146 21.88 2.46 2.15
C SER A 146 20.88 1.31 2.27
N MET A 147 21.25 0.10 1.82
CA MET A 147 20.42 -1.10 1.94
C MET A 147 20.34 -1.65 3.39
N ASN A 148 21.21 -1.20 4.29
CA ASN A 148 21.21 -1.58 5.71
C ASN A 148 20.65 -0.47 6.61
N TRP A 149 19.90 0.47 6.01
CA TRP A 149 19.30 1.57 6.76
C TRP A 149 18.21 1.02 7.70
N ASN A 150 18.38 1.28 9.00
CA ASN A 150 17.33 1.09 10.00
C ASN A 150 16.86 2.48 10.42
N SER A 151 15.60 2.79 10.16
CA SER A 151 14.93 4.03 10.60
C SER A 151 14.62 3.99 12.09
#